data_AF-A0A933RQW8-F1
#
_entry.id   AF-A0A933RQW8-F1
#
_cell.length_a   1.000
_cell.length_b   1.000
_cell.length_c   1.000
_cell.angle_alpha   90.00
_cell.angle_beta   90.00
_cell.angle_gamma   90.00
#
_symmetry.space_group_name_H-M   'P 1'
#
loop_
_entity.id
_entity.type
_entity.pdbx_description
1 polymer ?
#
loop_
_entity_poly.entity_id
_entity_poly.type
_entity_poly.pdbx_seq_one_letter_code
_entity_poly.pdbx_strand_id
1 'polypeptide(L)'
;MPRLMYTTHAQPVDFNHVFHGGDVGVTCDTCHFFYENGNWSGIPTLEVCAGCHSDVVGESAAEKKFVNEYVKKNREVPWGLYFRQPQCVSFSHSSHVRRAKLACETCHGPQGLSKRPKKYMTNWITKYTYVVYDNNAAPNGSSAVNGENKDVWGTMTMNQCANCHRARGTSTACFICHK
;
A
#
# COMPACT_ATOMS: atom_id res chain seq x y z
N MET A 1 -12.92 0.63 -19.21
CA MET A 1 -12.51 1.98 -19.65
C MET A 1 -11.39 1.87 -20.67
N PRO A 2 -11.29 2.74 -21.68
CA PRO A 2 -10.21 2.68 -22.68
C PRO A 2 -8.85 2.86 -22.02
N ARG A 3 -7.87 2.02 -22.39
CA ARG A 3 -6.49 2.05 -21.88
C ARG A 3 -5.78 3.39 -22.11
N LEU A 4 -6.23 4.16 -23.11
CA LEU A 4 -5.80 5.52 -23.41
C LEU A 4 -5.96 6.49 -22.23
N MET A 5 -6.84 6.17 -21.26
CA MET A 5 -7.05 6.97 -20.06
C MET A 5 -6.07 6.68 -18.92
N TYR A 6 -5.03 5.87 -19.15
CA TYR A 6 -4.12 5.43 -18.11
C TYR A 6 -2.66 5.68 -18.48
N THR A 7 -1.88 6.13 -17.50
CA THR A 7 -0.42 6.26 -17.61
C THR A 7 0.24 5.31 -16.61
N THR A 8 1.22 4.53 -17.06
CA THR A 8 1.97 3.61 -16.21
C THR A 8 3.17 4.31 -15.56
N HIS A 9 3.35 4.08 -14.27
CA HIS A 9 4.42 4.63 -13.45
C HIS A 9 5.14 3.51 -12.68
N ALA A 10 6.43 3.70 -12.44
CA ALA A 10 7.20 2.93 -11.46
C ALA A 10 7.25 3.72 -10.15
N GLN A 11 7.47 3.04 -9.03
CA GLN A 11 7.76 3.72 -7.78
C GLN A 11 9.10 4.48 -7.86
N PRO A 12 9.26 5.61 -7.14
CA PRO A 12 10.48 6.41 -7.23
C PRO A 12 11.74 5.70 -6.72
N VAL A 13 11.57 4.75 -5.80
CA VAL A 13 12.59 3.93 -5.15
C VAL A 13 12.18 2.46 -5.20
N ASP A 14 13.13 1.57 -5.49
CA ASP A 14 12.91 0.12 -5.52
C ASP A 14 13.09 -0.47 -4.12
N PHE A 15 12.03 -0.42 -3.31
CA PHE A 15 12.03 -0.91 -1.93
C PHE A 15 11.79 -2.43 -1.84
N ASN A 16 12.55 -3.11 -0.97
CA ASN A 16 12.52 -4.55 -0.80
C ASN A 16 12.05 -4.93 0.61
N HIS A 17 10.80 -5.37 0.75
CA HIS A 17 10.23 -5.80 2.04
C HIS A 17 10.88 -7.09 2.56
N VAL A 18 11.25 -8.03 1.67
CA VAL A 18 11.88 -9.30 2.07
C VAL A 18 13.21 -9.06 2.76
N PHE A 19 14.02 -8.15 2.21
CA PHE A 19 15.31 -7.80 2.82
C PHE A 19 15.14 -7.16 4.20
N HIS A 20 14.23 -6.18 4.31
CA HIS A 20 14.01 -5.49 5.59
C HIS A 20 13.37 -6.42 6.64
N GLY A 21 12.38 -7.22 6.26
CA GLY A 21 11.71 -8.14 7.19
C GLY A 21 12.53 -9.38 7.53
N GLY A 22 13.37 -9.86 6.61
CA GLY A 22 14.18 -11.07 6.78
C GLY A 22 15.59 -10.76 7.29
N ASP A 23 16.42 -10.13 6.46
CA ASP A 23 17.84 -9.94 6.72
C ASP A 23 18.11 -8.86 7.77
N VAL A 24 17.30 -7.79 7.78
CA VAL A 24 17.39 -6.72 8.81
C VAL A 24 16.55 -7.05 10.05
N GLY A 25 15.50 -7.86 9.89
CA GLY A 25 14.65 -8.32 11.00
C GLY A 25 13.65 -7.28 11.53
N VAL A 26 13.28 -6.27 10.74
CA VAL A 26 12.24 -5.29 11.16
C VAL A 26 10.84 -5.83 10.93
N THR A 27 9.90 -5.41 11.78
CA THR A 27 8.49 -5.81 11.71
C THR A 27 7.64 -4.79 10.96
N CYS A 28 6.42 -5.17 10.55
CA CYS A 28 5.48 -4.28 9.86
C CYS A 28 5.28 -2.95 10.59
N ASP A 29 5.17 -3.00 11.92
CA ASP A 29 4.95 -1.85 12.81
C ASP A 29 6.20 -1.03 13.11
N THR A 30 7.38 -1.45 12.64
CA THR A 30 8.57 -0.59 12.68
C THR A 30 8.39 0.62 11.76
N CYS A 31 7.81 0.39 10.57
CA CYS A 31 7.62 1.44 9.57
C CYS A 31 6.14 1.87 9.44
N HIS A 32 5.22 0.93 9.58
CA HIS A 32 3.78 1.14 9.46
C HIS A 32 3.12 1.02 10.82
N PHE A 33 3.08 2.11 11.57
CA PHE A 33 2.65 2.12 12.95
C PHE A 33 1.39 2.95 13.15
N PHE A 34 0.82 2.80 14.34
CA PHE A 34 -0.23 3.68 14.81
C PHE A 34 0.37 4.72 15.75
N TYR A 35 0.06 5.99 15.52
CA TYR A 35 0.33 7.05 16.47
C TYR A 35 -0.45 6.82 17.79
N GLU A 36 -0.06 7.54 18.84
CA GLU A 36 -0.70 7.45 20.17
C GLU A 36 -2.20 7.73 20.10
N ASN A 37 -2.61 8.70 19.27
CA ASN A 37 -4.01 9.05 19.03
C ASN A 37 -4.80 8.00 18.22
N GLY A 38 -4.17 6.90 17.80
CA GLY A 38 -4.81 5.82 17.05
C GLY A 38 -4.88 6.03 15.53
N ASN A 39 -4.34 7.13 15.00
CA ASN A 39 -4.19 7.31 13.57
C ASN A 39 -3.12 6.38 13.01
N TRP A 40 -3.34 5.89 11.80
CA TRP A 40 -2.39 5.05 11.07
C TRP A 40 -1.37 5.91 10.32
N SER A 41 -0.08 5.57 10.40
CA SER A 41 0.99 6.31 9.74
C SER A 41 0.92 6.24 8.21
N GLY A 42 0.37 5.13 7.67
CA GLY A 42 0.30 4.93 6.22
C GLY A 42 1.66 4.55 5.65
N ILE A 43 2.03 5.17 4.54
CA ILE A 43 3.37 5.00 3.96
C ILE A 43 4.38 5.73 4.86
N PRO A 44 5.54 5.12 5.19
CA PRO A 44 6.50 5.73 6.09
C PRO A 44 7.04 7.05 5.54
N THR A 45 7.29 8.00 6.43
CA THR A 45 7.96 9.26 6.11
C THR A 45 9.45 9.02 5.86
N LEU A 46 10.11 10.03 5.30
CA LEU A 46 11.56 10.01 5.11
C LEU A 46 12.30 9.75 6.43
N GLU A 47 11.81 10.30 7.53
CA GLU A 47 12.41 10.19 8.86
C GLU A 47 12.57 8.74 9.33
N VAL A 48 11.55 7.89 9.14
CA VAL A 48 11.61 6.47 9.50
C VAL A 48 12.78 5.78 8.78
N CYS A 49 12.92 6.06 7.47
CA CYS A 49 13.99 5.50 6.66
C CYS A 49 15.36 6.08 7.04
N ALA A 50 15.43 7.39 7.28
CA ALA A 50 16.64 8.11 7.66
C ALA A 50 17.18 7.71 9.04
N GLY A 51 16.34 7.12 9.91
CA GLY A 51 16.77 6.54 11.18
C GLY A 51 17.84 5.46 11.04
N CYS A 52 17.88 4.76 9.90
CA CYS A 52 18.96 3.81 9.57
C CYS A 52 19.79 4.24 8.36
N HIS A 53 19.17 4.90 7.37
CA HIS A 53 19.82 5.33 6.13
C HIS A 53 20.19 6.82 6.14
N SER A 54 20.75 7.33 7.25
CA SER A 54 21.31 8.69 7.30
C SER A 54 22.45 8.88 6.29
N ASP A 55 23.14 7.78 6.00
CA ASP A 55 24.06 7.60 4.88
C ASP A 55 23.79 6.25 4.19
N VAL A 56 24.51 5.97 3.11
CA VAL A 56 24.42 4.69 2.41
C VAL A 56 25.11 3.63 3.27
N VAL A 57 24.36 2.60 3.68
CA VAL A 57 24.86 1.50 4.52
C VAL A 57 25.04 0.19 3.74
N GLY A 58 24.36 0.04 2.59
CA GLY A 58 24.52 -1.10 1.69
C GLY A 58 25.13 -0.72 0.33
N GLU A 59 25.12 -1.69 -0.59
CA GLU A 59 25.77 -1.51 -1.90
C GLU A 59 24.78 -1.23 -3.05
N SER A 60 23.49 -1.35 -2.78
CA SER A 60 22.46 -1.34 -3.83
C SER A 60 22.34 0.02 -4.51
N ALA A 61 22.16 0.01 -5.83
CA ALA A 61 21.92 1.24 -6.59
C ALA A 61 20.63 1.96 -6.16
N ALA A 62 19.62 1.20 -5.73
CA ALA A 62 18.35 1.74 -5.24
C ALA A 62 18.53 2.55 -3.95
N GLU A 63 19.30 2.03 -2.99
CA GLU A 63 19.63 2.72 -1.75
C GLU A 63 20.51 3.96 -2.00
N LYS A 64 21.56 3.83 -2.82
CA LYS A 64 22.41 4.96 -3.20
C LYS A 64 21.59 6.10 -3.81
N LYS A 65 20.63 5.77 -4.69
CA LYS A 65 19.68 6.75 -5.22
C LYS A 65 18.80 7.32 -4.12
N PHE A 66 18.24 6.47 -3.24
CA PHE A 66 17.37 6.90 -2.16
C PHE A 66 18.05 7.93 -1.24
N VAL A 67 19.22 7.59 -0.73
CA VAL A 67 19.98 8.45 0.20
C VAL A 67 20.38 9.77 -0.47
N ASN A 68 20.95 9.72 -1.68
CA ASN A 68 21.44 10.93 -2.34
C ASN A 68 20.33 11.86 -2.85
N GLU A 69 19.18 11.32 -3.28
CA GLU A 69 18.09 12.13 -3.84
C GLU A 69 17.03 12.56 -2.83
N TYR A 70 16.84 11.81 -1.74
CA TYR A 70 15.78 12.08 -0.76
C TYR A 70 16.33 12.40 0.62
N VAL A 71 17.17 11.54 1.20
CA VAL A 71 17.68 11.75 2.57
C VAL A 71 18.57 12.99 2.65
N LYS A 72 19.65 13.05 1.87
CA LYS A 72 20.61 14.18 1.88
C LYS A 72 19.99 15.51 1.47
N LYS A 73 18.93 15.47 0.66
CA LYS A 73 18.20 16.65 0.20
C LYS A 73 17.00 16.99 1.10
N ASN A 74 16.80 16.23 2.19
CA ASN A 74 15.67 16.34 3.10
C ASN A 74 14.32 16.46 2.36
N ARG A 75 14.11 15.57 1.40
CA ARG A 75 12.94 15.57 0.50
C ARG A 75 12.19 14.26 0.64
N GLU A 76 10.91 14.35 0.96
CA GLU A 76 10.02 13.19 0.99
C GLU A 76 9.99 12.42 -0.33
N VAL A 77 9.93 11.09 -0.24
CA VAL A 77 9.78 10.23 -1.41
C VAL A 77 8.34 10.39 -1.92
N PRO A 78 8.13 10.80 -3.19
CA PRO A 78 6.80 11.00 -3.73
C PRO A 78 6.18 9.65 -4.14
N TRP A 79 5.90 8.79 -3.17
CA TRP A 79 5.36 7.46 -3.38
C TRP A 79 4.03 7.50 -4.15
N GLY A 80 3.90 6.62 -5.13
CA GLY A 80 2.62 6.32 -5.75
C GLY A 80 1.74 5.52 -4.80
N LEU A 81 0.52 5.97 -4.55
CA LEU A 81 -0.45 5.24 -3.73
C LEU A 81 -0.98 4.05 -4.52
N TYR A 82 -0.93 2.83 -3.98
CA TYR A 82 -1.62 1.69 -4.58
C TYR A 82 -3.09 1.61 -4.19
N PHE A 83 -3.38 1.93 -2.93
CA PHE A 83 -4.71 1.83 -2.36
C PHE A 83 -5.20 3.22 -2.01
N ARG A 84 -6.10 3.76 -2.83
CA ARG A 84 -6.74 5.06 -2.60
C ARG A 84 -8.21 4.86 -2.26
N GLN A 85 -8.58 5.20 -1.03
CA GLN A 85 -9.97 5.21 -0.62
C GLN A 85 -10.74 6.35 -1.30
N PRO A 86 -11.99 6.13 -1.75
CA PRO A 86 -12.80 7.21 -2.26
C PRO A 86 -13.14 8.26 -1.21
N GLN A 87 -13.24 9.53 -1.63
CA GLN A 87 -13.44 10.66 -0.72
C GLN A 87 -14.75 10.59 0.08
N CYS A 88 -15.79 9.97 -0.48
CA CYS A 88 -17.07 9.74 0.19
C CYS A 88 -17.08 8.50 1.10
N VAL A 89 -15.93 7.87 1.36
CA VAL A 89 -15.79 6.70 2.20
C VAL A 89 -14.77 6.98 3.29
N SER A 90 -15.12 6.63 4.52
CA SER A 90 -14.24 6.66 5.69
C SER A 90 -13.86 5.24 6.10
N PHE A 91 -12.60 5.06 6.47
CA PHE A 91 -12.06 3.78 6.97
C PHE A 91 -11.09 4.05 8.11
N SER A 92 -11.21 3.26 9.17
CA SER A 92 -10.36 3.38 10.37
C SER A 92 -9.53 2.12 10.53
N HIS A 93 -8.22 2.22 10.30
CA HIS A 93 -7.29 1.12 10.56
C HIS A 93 -7.33 0.68 12.04
N SER A 94 -7.53 1.60 13.00
CA SER A 94 -7.58 1.26 14.42
C SER A 94 -8.78 0.36 14.77
N SER A 95 -9.94 0.59 14.15
CA SER A 95 -11.10 -0.27 14.33
C SER A 95 -10.85 -1.69 13.83
N HIS A 96 -10.10 -1.85 12.75
CA HIS A 96 -9.86 -3.15 12.13
C HIS A 96 -8.68 -3.90 12.75
N VAL A 97 -7.53 -3.24 12.93
CA VAL A 97 -6.31 -3.86 13.44
C VAL A 97 -6.30 -3.90 14.97
N ARG A 98 -6.50 -2.77 15.64
CA ARG A 98 -6.39 -2.70 17.12
C ARG A 98 -7.60 -3.31 17.82
N ARG A 99 -8.83 -3.00 17.38
CA ARG A 99 -10.07 -3.47 18.02
C ARG A 99 -10.49 -4.86 17.53
N ALA A 100 -10.61 -5.06 16.21
CA ALA A 100 -11.04 -6.32 15.64
C ALA A 100 -9.91 -7.35 15.45
N LYS A 101 -8.66 -7.01 15.82
CA LYS A 101 -7.49 -7.90 15.77
C LYS A 101 -7.25 -8.54 14.40
N LEU A 102 -7.57 -7.82 13.32
CA LEU A 102 -7.31 -8.28 11.96
C LEU A 102 -5.83 -8.08 11.61
N ALA A 103 -5.22 -9.14 11.07
CA ALA A 103 -3.88 -9.07 10.51
C ALA A 103 -3.86 -8.20 9.24
N CYS A 104 -2.76 -7.49 8.99
CA CYS A 104 -2.60 -6.59 7.84
C CYS A 104 -2.82 -7.32 6.51
N GLU A 105 -2.35 -8.57 6.44
CA GLU A 105 -2.40 -9.45 5.27
C GLU A 105 -3.83 -9.82 4.88
N THR A 106 -4.78 -9.73 5.81
CA THR A 106 -6.21 -9.95 5.53
C THR A 106 -6.72 -9.04 4.41
N CYS A 107 -6.18 -7.82 4.32
CA CYS A 107 -6.62 -6.80 3.37
C CYS A 107 -5.53 -6.47 2.34
N HIS A 108 -4.26 -6.42 2.77
CA HIS A 108 -3.14 -6.01 1.92
C HIS A 108 -2.37 -7.18 1.32
N GLY A 109 -2.64 -8.43 1.73
CA GLY A 109 -1.87 -9.60 1.30
C GLY A 109 -0.47 -9.67 1.89
N PRO A 110 0.36 -10.62 1.40
CA PRO A 110 1.68 -10.89 1.97
C PRO A 110 2.72 -9.88 1.49
N GLN A 111 2.54 -8.60 1.80
CA GLN A 111 3.45 -7.51 1.38
C GLN A 111 4.88 -7.73 1.86
N GLY A 112 5.07 -8.41 3.00
CA GLY A 112 6.39 -8.81 3.51
C GLY A 112 7.20 -9.68 2.54
N LEU A 113 6.55 -10.35 1.58
CA LEU A 113 7.20 -11.17 0.55
C LEU A 113 7.59 -10.38 -0.71
N SER A 114 7.32 -9.07 -0.75
CA SER A 114 7.61 -8.22 -1.90
C SER A 114 9.09 -7.83 -1.98
N LYS A 115 9.78 -8.32 -3.02
CA LYS A 115 11.18 -7.96 -3.29
C LYS A 115 11.34 -6.59 -3.96
N ARG A 116 10.31 -6.13 -4.67
CA ARG A 116 10.32 -4.89 -5.48
C ARG A 116 8.90 -4.33 -5.59
N PRO A 117 8.72 -3.00 -5.60
CA PRO A 117 7.40 -2.41 -5.80
C PRO A 117 6.90 -2.66 -7.22
N LYS A 118 5.60 -2.96 -7.36
CA LYS A 118 4.96 -3.15 -8.66
C LYS A 118 4.76 -1.80 -9.37
N LYS A 119 4.71 -1.82 -10.70
CA LYS A 119 4.25 -0.66 -11.46
C LYS A 119 2.77 -0.41 -11.18
N TYR A 120 2.33 0.83 -11.32
CA TYR A 120 0.93 1.20 -11.20
C TYR A 120 0.51 2.10 -12.34
N MET A 121 -0.77 2.05 -12.70
CA MET A 121 -1.40 2.93 -13.67
C MET A 121 -2.18 4.01 -12.95
N THR A 122 -2.13 5.25 -13.41
CA THR A 122 -3.00 6.33 -12.93
C THR A 122 -4.00 6.70 -14.00
N ASN A 123 -5.28 6.82 -13.64
CA ASN A 123 -6.28 7.40 -14.52
C ASN A 123 -6.12 8.93 -14.54
N TRP A 124 -5.94 9.56 -15.71
CA TRP A 124 -5.66 11.01 -15.75
C TRP A 124 -6.85 11.89 -15.37
N ILE A 125 -8.08 11.38 -15.44
CA ILE A 125 -9.30 12.10 -15.04
C ILE A 125 -9.52 11.94 -13.54
N THR A 126 -9.66 10.70 -13.08
CA THR A 126 -10.08 10.41 -11.69
C THR A 126 -8.91 10.44 -10.71
N LYS A 127 -7.67 10.38 -11.21
CA LYS A 127 -6.43 10.27 -10.42
C LYS A 127 -6.38 9.03 -9.51
N TYR A 128 -7.24 8.03 -9.75
CA TYR A 128 -7.12 6.74 -9.08
C TYR A 128 -6.04 5.90 -9.72
N THR A 129 -5.43 5.08 -8.88
CA THR A 129 -4.32 4.22 -9.22
C THR A 129 -4.75 2.76 -9.25
N TYR A 130 -4.09 1.99 -10.11
CA TYR A 130 -4.34 0.56 -10.30
C TYR A 130 -3.00 -0.15 -10.40
N VAL A 131 -2.75 -1.12 -9.53
CA VAL A 131 -1.51 -1.89 -9.58
C VAL A 131 -1.50 -2.76 -10.84
N VAL A 132 -0.38 -2.73 -11.57
CA VAL A 132 -0.19 -3.52 -12.78
C VAL A 132 0.33 -4.89 -12.37
N TYR A 133 -0.57 -5.88 -12.32
CA TYR A 133 -0.22 -7.29 -12.12
C TYR A 133 -0.02 -8.02 -13.45
N ASP A 134 -0.85 -7.69 -14.43
CA ASP A 134 -0.76 -8.17 -15.80
C ASP A 134 -0.86 -6.96 -16.73
N ASN A 135 0.05 -6.88 -17.69
CA ASN A 135 0.06 -5.84 -18.72
C ASN A 135 -1.13 -5.96 -19.68
N ASN A 136 -1.89 -7.06 -19.64
CA ASN A 136 -3.08 -7.28 -20.45
C ASN A 136 -4.39 -7.16 -19.65
N ALA A 137 -4.32 -7.03 -18.32
CA ALA A 137 -5.50 -6.87 -17.48
C ALA A 137 -6.17 -5.51 -17.70
N ALA A 138 -7.51 -5.51 -17.69
CA ALA A 138 -8.30 -4.30 -17.84
C ALA A 138 -8.02 -3.31 -16.68
N PRO A 139 -7.79 -2.01 -16.98
CA PRO A 139 -7.79 -0.98 -15.96
C PRO A 139 -9.17 -0.93 -15.27
N ASN A 140 -9.18 -0.87 -13.93
CA ASN A 140 -10.38 -0.96 -13.07
C ASN A 140 -11.03 -2.34 -12.96
N GLY A 141 -10.42 -3.41 -13.48
CA GLY A 141 -10.70 -4.70 -12.88
C GLY A 141 -10.26 -4.59 -11.42
N SER A 142 -11.19 -4.71 -10.46
CA SER A 142 -10.83 -5.21 -9.12
C SER A 142 -9.88 -6.34 -9.38
N SER A 143 -8.59 -6.21 -9.04
CA SER A 143 -7.50 -7.07 -9.54
C SER A 143 -8.02 -8.50 -9.64
N ALA A 144 -8.39 -8.91 -10.85
CA ALA A 144 -9.39 -9.95 -11.01
C ALA A 144 -8.74 -11.24 -10.58
N VAL A 145 -9.20 -11.73 -9.44
CA VAL A 145 -8.86 -13.03 -8.88
C VAL A 145 -9.54 -14.06 -9.77
N ASN A 146 -8.89 -14.37 -10.89
CA ASN A 146 -8.90 -15.74 -11.39
C ASN A 146 -7.56 -16.28 -10.89
N GLY A 147 -7.53 -16.76 -9.64
CA GLY A 147 -7.69 -18.19 -9.42
C GLY A 147 -6.39 -18.86 -9.88
N GLU A 148 -5.55 -19.26 -8.92
CA GLU A 148 -4.20 -19.81 -9.11
C GLU A 148 -3.04 -18.79 -9.19
N ASN A 149 -2.99 -17.83 -8.27
CA ASN A 149 -1.74 -17.41 -7.61
C ASN A 149 -2.02 -16.40 -6.48
N LYS A 150 -1.46 -16.64 -5.30
CA LYS A 150 -1.75 -15.95 -4.02
C LYS A 150 -1.13 -14.54 -3.91
N ASP A 151 -0.68 -13.95 -5.02
CA ASP A 151 0.18 -12.75 -5.05
C ASP A 151 -0.53 -11.46 -5.50
N VAL A 152 -1.85 -11.50 -5.71
CA VAL A 152 -2.61 -10.38 -6.30
C VAL A 152 -3.57 -9.78 -5.27
N TRP A 153 -3.22 -8.63 -4.70
CA TRP A 153 -4.01 -7.91 -3.70
C TRP A 153 -4.27 -6.47 -4.12
N GLY A 154 -5.43 -6.24 -4.73
CA GLY A 154 -5.89 -4.92 -5.18
C GLY A 154 -6.65 -4.14 -4.10
N THR A 155 -7.09 -2.93 -4.44
CA THR A 155 -7.96 -2.12 -3.57
C THR A 155 -9.22 -2.90 -3.21
N MET A 156 -9.54 -2.94 -1.92
CA MET A 156 -10.76 -3.59 -1.44
C MET A 156 -12.00 -2.91 -2.03
N THR A 157 -12.89 -3.73 -2.57
CA THR A 157 -14.20 -3.32 -3.05
C THR A 157 -15.18 -3.17 -1.89
N MET A 158 -16.20 -2.34 -2.08
CA MET A 158 -17.32 -2.21 -1.14
C MET A 158 -17.95 -3.57 -0.79
N ASN A 159 -18.09 -4.46 -1.77
CA ASN A 159 -18.64 -5.79 -1.55
C ASN A 159 -17.74 -6.63 -0.63
N GLN A 160 -16.41 -6.56 -0.78
CA GLN A 160 -15.49 -7.25 0.14
C GLN A 160 -15.63 -6.73 1.58
N CYS A 161 -15.78 -5.43 1.78
CA CYS A 161 -16.04 -4.83 3.09
C CYS A 161 -17.38 -5.33 3.66
N ALA A 162 -18.47 -5.22 2.88
CA ALA A 162 -19.81 -5.62 3.31
C ALA A 162 -19.91 -7.12 3.61
N ASN A 163 -19.25 -7.97 2.83
CA ASN A 163 -19.20 -9.42 3.07
C ASN A 163 -18.48 -9.73 4.39
N CYS A 164 -17.34 -9.09 4.63
CA CYS A 164 -16.58 -9.24 5.86
C CYS A 164 -17.38 -8.78 7.09
N HIS A 165 -18.08 -7.65 6.99
CA HIS A 165 -18.93 -7.13 8.06
C HIS A 165 -20.09 -8.08 8.37
N ARG A 166 -20.80 -8.59 7.35
CA ARG A 166 -21.88 -9.57 7.53
C ARG A 166 -21.38 -10.85 8.20
N ALA A 167 -20.24 -11.37 7.75
CA ALA A 167 -19.65 -12.58 8.33
C ALA A 167 -19.25 -12.43 9.81
N ARG A 168 -19.08 -11.19 10.28
CA ARG A 168 -18.71 -10.85 11.66
C ARG A 168 -19.85 -10.25 12.48
N GLY A 169 -21.07 -10.19 11.94
CA GLY A 169 -22.22 -9.59 12.63
C GLY A 169 -22.12 -8.07 12.83
N THR A 170 -21.28 -7.39 12.06
CA THR A 170 -21.09 -5.93 12.12
C THR A 170 -22.01 -5.22 11.12
N SER A 171 -22.42 -4.00 11.46
CA SER A 171 -23.27 -3.17 10.59
C SER A 171 -22.69 -2.97 9.18
N THR A 172 -23.56 -3.09 8.18
CA THR A 172 -23.31 -2.71 6.79
C THR A 172 -24.12 -1.49 6.36
N ALA A 173 -24.65 -0.73 7.33
CA ALA A 173 -25.42 0.46 7.01
C ALA A 173 -24.56 1.51 6.31
N CYS A 174 -25.11 2.18 5.29
CA CYS A 174 -24.35 3.07 4.41
C CYS A 174 -23.57 4.14 5.18
N PHE A 175 -24.19 4.76 6.18
CA PHE A 175 -23.61 5.85 6.99
C PHE A 175 -22.46 5.43 7.90
N ILE A 176 -22.20 4.12 8.06
CA ILE A 176 -21.03 3.64 8.81
C ILE A 176 -19.74 3.92 8.02
N CYS A 177 -19.82 3.83 6.69
CA CYS A 177 -18.68 4.02 5.82
C CYS A 177 -18.75 5.34 5.06
N HIS A 178 -19.95 5.77 4.66
CA HIS A 178 -20.13 6.94 3.81
C HIS A 178 -20.43 8.21 4.61
N LYS A 179 -19.79 9.30 4.19
CA LYS A 179 -20.01 10.66 4.66
C LYS A 179 -20.34 11.56 3.49
#